data_AF-A0A1W0W9K7-F1
#
_entry.id   AF-A0A1W0W9K7-F1
#
_cell.length_a   1.000
_cell.length_b   1.000
_cell.length_c   1.000
_cell.angle_alpha   90.00
_cell.angle_beta   90.00
_cell.angle_gamma   90.00
#
_symmetry.space_group_name_H-M   'P 1'
#
loop_
_entity.id
_entity.type
_entity.pdbx_description
1 polymer ?
#
loop_
_entity_poly.entity_id
_entity_poly.type
_entity_poly.pdbx_seq_one_letter_code
_entity_poly.pdbx_strand_id
1 'polypeptide(L)'
;MFGNFIWRLLAEALPATSANPRLNAVFWIYLFFATSALAIYQNHVKCFGTGDCQITAAYQGGGFNDEYHRWLIECSDGEAMIGIFDTYKSFLGIAQVWCYFIFPLKPPAIGIYPFYPVCNVRNFTQYEYYCYDKRFPTDTVDTFTTAIFSPTSADPVQPTLMKCCKTPAPYKLDYNRCQWKYTHDKTGEHYDGFWVVKCDTNFVMTGIGSAMNPWDSQLHFVWIQCCPVLTVSTPPAAQQLYAKPQISYTS
;
A
#
# COMPACT_ATOMS: atom_id res chain seq x y z
N MET A 1 21.09 0.92 -10.98
CA MET A 1 22.04 0.08 -11.75
C MET A 1 21.48 -0.51 -13.05
N PHE A 2 20.26 -0.17 -13.49
CA PHE A 2 19.67 -0.69 -14.75
C PHE A 2 19.89 0.20 -16.00
N GLY A 3 20.54 1.35 -15.86
CA GLY A 3 20.70 2.31 -16.96
C GLY A 3 21.68 1.90 -18.07
N ASN A 4 22.62 0.98 -17.81
CA ASN A 4 23.69 0.67 -18.78
C ASN A 4 23.40 -0.51 -19.72
N PHE A 5 22.33 -1.27 -19.50
CA PHE A 5 22.05 -2.48 -20.30
C PHE A 5 21.28 -2.18 -21.60
N ILE A 6 20.39 -1.18 -21.57
CA ILE A 6 19.58 -0.78 -22.73
C ILE A 6 20.46 -0.11 -23.81
N TRP A 7 21.48 0.64 -23.42
CA TRP A 7 22.40 1.28 -24.36
C TRP A 7 23.27 0.28 -25.15
N ARG A 8 23.55 -0.91 -24.60
CA ARG A 8 24.38 -1.92 -25.28
C ARG A 8 23.62 -2.67 -26.38
N LEU A 9 22.33 -2.96 -26.18
CA LEU A 9 21.51 -3.65 -27.17
C LEU A 9 21.11 -2.75 -28.35
N LEU A 10 21.02 -1.43 -28.16
CA LEU A 10 20.76 -0.47 -29.23
C LEU A 10 21.99 -0.21 -30.12
N ALA A 11 23.21 -0.43 -29.62
CA ALA A 11 24.43 -0.20 -30.38
C ALA A 11 24.73 -1.31 -31.41
N GLU A 12 24.23 -2.53 -31.20
CA GLU A 12 24.49 -3.68 -32.09
C GLU A 12 23.44 -3.85 -33.21
N ALA A 13 22.32 -3.14 -33.16
CA ALA A 13 21.23 -3.26 -34.12
C ALA A 13 21.26 -2.23 -35.27
N LEU A 14 22.25 -1.35 -35.33
CA LEU A 14 22.34 -0.31 -36.37
C LEU A 14 23.18 -0.80 -37.57
N PRO A 15 22.57 -1.09 -38.73
CA PRO A 15 23.33 -1.36 -39.94
C PRO A 15 24.15 -0.12 -40.32
N ALA A 16 25.44 -0.33 -40.54
CA ALA A 16 26.36 0.70 -41.02
C ALA A 16 26.05 1.05 -42.48
N THR A 17 24.97 1.79 -42.75
CA THR A 17 24.63 2.21 -44.12
C THR A 17 24.28 3.69 -44.25
N SER A 18 25.20 4.38 -44.94
CA SER A 18 25.05 5.63 -45.67
C SER A 18 24.81 6.93 -44.88
N ALA A 19 25.80 7.80 -45.00
CA ALA A 19 25.91 9.12 -44.40
C ALA A 19 24.92 10.14 -44.98
N ASN A 20 23.65 10.09 -44.57
CA ASN A 20 22.74 11.23 -44.75
C ASN A 20 22.52 11.93 -43.40
N PRO A 21 23.23 13.04 -43.11
CA PRO A 21 23.22 13.69 -41.80
C PRO A 21 21.82 14.22 -41.39
N ARG A 22 20.91 14.39 -42.35
CA ARG A 22 19.54 14.88 -42.08
C ARG A 22 18.61 13.80 -41.51
N LEU A 23 18.80 12.53 -41.85
CA LEU A 23 17.99 11.41 -41.33
C LEU A 23 18.35 11.06 -39.89
N ASN A 24 19.62 11.22 -39.52
CA ASN A 24 20.08 10.98 -38.15
C ASN A 24 19.44 11.96 -37.15
N ALA A 25 19.34 13.25 -37.50
CA ALA A 25 18.77 14.26 -36.61
C ALA A 25 17.29 13.99 -36.25
N VAL A 26 16.48 13.56 -37.22
CA VAL A 26 15.05 13.25 -36.98
C VAL A 26 14.88 12.03 -36.07
N PHE A 27 15.71 11.00 -36.24
CA PHE A 27 15.69 9.80 -35.39
C PHE A 27 16.07 10.12 -33.94
N TRP A 28 17.12 10.93 -33.72
CA TRP A 28 17.52 11.35 -32.39
C TRP A 28 16.51 12.26 -31.70
N ILE A 29 15.86 13.17 -32.45
CA ILE A 29 14.75 13.98 -31.96
C ILE A 29 13.58 13.07 -31.54
N TYR A 30 13.21 12.10 -32.37
CA TYR A 30 12.12 11.16 -32.04
C TYR A 30 12.44 10.33 -30.79
N LEU A 31 13.68 9.87 -30.62
CA LEU A 31 14.12 9.15 -29.42
C LEU A 31 14.12 10.04 -28.17
N PHE A 32 14.55 11.31 -28.26
CA PHE A 32 14.54 12.24 -27.12
C PHE A 32 13.12 12.63 -26.68
N PHE A 33 12.20 12.80 -27.63
CA PHE A 33 10.80 13.13 -27.32
C PHE A 33 9.95 11.88 -26.98
N ALA A 34 10.25 10.70 -27.52
CA ALA A 34 9.54 9.46 -27.14
C ALA A 34 9.99 8.90 -25.78
N THR A 35 11.25 9.11 -25.38
CA THR A 35 11.75 8.64 -24.07
C THR A 35 11.25 9.49 -22.90
N SER A 36 11.00 10.78 -23.10
CA SER A 36 10.41 11.64 -22.06
C SER A 36 8.95 11.30 -21.77
N ALA A 37 8.22 10.70 -22.72
CA ALA A 37 6.87 10.15 -22.47
C ALA A 37 6.88 8.86 -21.64
N LEU A 38 8.00 8.14 -21.58
CA LEU A 38 8.17 6.94 -20.73
C LEU A 38 8.78 7.25 -19.37
N ALA A 39 9.25 8.48 -19.15
CA ALA A 39 9.61 8.98 -17.84
C ALA A 39 8.34 9.39 -17.08
N ILE A 40 7.43 8.43 -16.89
CA ILE A 40 6.48 8.49 -15.77
C ILE A 40 7.36 8.34 -14.53
N TYR A 41 7.90 9.47 -14.07
CA TYR A 41 8.39 9.59 -12.72
C TYR A 41 7.18 9.26 -11.87
N GLN A 42 7.13 8.03 -11.36
CA GLN A 42 6.16 7.63 -10.37
C GLN A 42 6.33 8.64 -9.24
N ASN A 43 5.41 9.61 -9.15
CA ASN A 43 5.32 10.53 -8.03
C ASN A 43 4.88 9.67 -6.84
N HIS A 44 5.86 8.95 -6.28
CA HIS A 44 5.71 8.29 -5.01
C HIS A 44 5.53 9.40 -4.00
N VAL A 45 4.30 9.58 -3.54
CA VAL A 45 4.02 10.37 -2.36
C VAL A 45 4.72 9.63 -1.22
N LYS A 46 5.95 10.04 -0.93
CA LYS A 46 6.69 9.52 0.21
C LYS A 46 6.13 10.22 1.43
N CYS A 47 5.51 9.42 2.29
CA CYS A 47 5.25 9.74 3.67
C CYS A 47 6.57 10.10 4.36
N PHE A 48 6.74 11.35 4.79
CA PHE A 48 7.93 11.75 5.53
C PHE A 48 7.63 11.77 7.04
N GLY A 49 8.11 10.73 7.74
CA GLY A 49 8.68 10.79 9.09
C GLY A 49 7.81 11.16 10.29
N THR A 50 6.50 11.38 10.15
CA THR A 50 5.64 11.83 11.26
C THR A 50 4.73 10.74 11.85
N GLY A 51 4.77 9.53 11.30
CA GLY A 51 4.00 8.39 11.79
C GLY A 51 2.52 8.42 11.44
N ASP A 52 2.10 9.36 10.62
CA ASP A 52 0.79 9.45 10.02
C ASP A 52 0.95 9.94 8.57
N CYS A 53 0.39 9.21 7.62
CA CYS A 53 0.49 9.56 6.22
C CYS A 53 -0.76 9.22 5.42
N GLN A 54 -1.16 10.16 4.56
CA GLN A 54 -2.15 9.94 3.54
C GLN A 54 -1.47 9.76 2.18
N ILE A 55 -1.75 8.63 1.53
CA ILE A 55 -1.25 8.35 0.18
C ILE A 55 -2.41 8.53 -0.78
N THR A 56 -2.29 9.50 -1.68
CA THR A 56 -3.22 9.68 -2.79
C THR A 56 -3.12 8.51 -3.75
N ALA A 57 -4.19 7.74 -3.87
CA ALA A 57 -4.28 6.61 -4.78
C ALA A 57 -4.46 7.06 -6.25
N ALA A 58 -5.05 8.24 -6.46
CA ALA A 58 -5.19 8.82 -7.79
C ALA A 58 -3.85 8.84 -8.52
N TYR A 59 -3.87 8.39 -9.78
CA TYR A 59 -2.70 8.31 -10.65
C TYR A 59 -1.60 7.31 -10.23
N GLN A 60 -1.85 6.48 -9.20
CA GLN A 60 -0.89 5.48 -8.68
C GLN A 60 -1.24 4.04 -9.08
N GLY A 61 -1.86 3.85 -10.25
CA GLY A 61 -2.10 2.52 -10.82
C GLY A 61 -0.84 1.88 -11.42
N GLY A 62 -0.77 0.55 -11.42
CA GLY A 62 0.28 -0.26 -12.02
C GLY A 62 1.42 -0.65 -11.08
N GLY A 63 2.53 -1.12 -11.66
CA GLY A 63 3.68 -1.65 -10.93
C GLY A 63 3.68 -3.17 -10.80
N PHE A 64 4.53 -3.69 -9.91
CA PHE A 64 4.59 -5.11 -9.60
C PHE A 64 3.40 -5.50 -8.70
N ASN A 65 2.77 -6.63 -8.99
CA ASN A 65 1.58 -7.13 -8.29
C ASN A 65 1.86 -8.39 -7.46
N ASP A 66 3.06 -8.47 -6.88
CA ASP A 66 3.52 -9.56 -6.02
C ASP A 66 3.83 -9.08 -4.59
N GLU A 67 4.13 -10.03 -3.70
CA GLU A 67 4.50 -9.76 -2.31
C GLU A 67 5.95 -9.21 -2.13
N TYR A 68 6.84 -9.47 -3.09
CA TYR A 68 8.28 -9.21 -3.00
C TYR A 68 8.71 -7.84 -3.51
N HIS A 69 7.80 -7.07 -4.09
CA HIS A 69 8.08 -5.72 -4.59
C HIS A 69 7.17 -4.69 -3.96
N ARG A 70 7.70 -3.48 -3.81
CA ARG A 70 6.97 -2.33 -3.30
C ARG A 70 5.87 -1.90 -4.26
N TRP A 71 4.66 -1.69 -3.75
CA TRP A 71 3.53 -1.15 -4.50
C TRP A 71 3.51 0.37 -4.43
N LEU A 72 2.81 1.00 -5.38
CA LEU A 72 2.70 2.46 -5.42
C LEU A 72 1.93 3.01 -4.22
N ILE A 73 0.86 2.32 -3.85
CA ILE A 73 0.01 2.63 -2.69
C ILE A 73 0.33 1.62 -1.59
N GLU A 74 1.46 1.83 -0.90
CA GLU A 74 1.95 0.98 0.19
C GLU A 74 2.45 1.83 1.36
N CYS A 75 1.98 1.50 2.57
CA CYS A 75 2.44 2.13 3.81
C CYS A 75 3.92 1.84 4.06
N SER A 76 4.58 2.74 4.79
CA SER A 76 6.02 2.64 5.04
C SER A 76 6.35 1.64 6.15
N ASP A 77 7.64 1.51 6.43
CA ASP A 77 8.15 0.67 7.49
C ASP A 77 7.55 1.02 8.88
N GLY A 78 6.98 0.01 9.54
CA GLY A 78 6.32 0.17 10.84
C GLY A 78 4.92 0.80 10.78
N GLU A 79 4.46 1.16 9.58
CA GLU A 79 3.11 1.67 9.34
C GLU A 79 2.16 0.56 8.88
N ALA A 80 0.87 0.77 9.15
CA ALA A 80 -0.23 -0.06 8.69
C ALA A 80 -1.31 0.82 8.06
N MET A 81 -2.09 0.28 7.11
CA MET A 81 -3.30 0.97 6.69
C MET A 81 -4.29 0.98 7.86
N ILE A 82 -4.88 2.14 8.11
CA ILE A 82 -5.92 2.34 9.12
C ILE A 82 -7.20 2.91 8.53
N GLY A 83 -7.20 3.33 7.27
CA GLY A 83 -8.40 3.93 6.71
C GLY A 83 -8.34 4.14 5.21
N ILE A 84 -9.51 4.39 4.66
CA ILE A 84 -9.74 4.73 3.26
C ILE A 84 -10.55 6.02 3.20
N PHE A 85 -10.35 6.74 2.11
CA PHE A 85 -11.03 7.99 1.84
C PHE A 85 -11.45 8.01 0.37
N ASP A 86 -12.67 8.47 0.13
CA ASP A 86 -13.17 8.79 -1.19
C ASP A 86 -13.65 10.23 -1.21
N THR A 87 -13.42 10.90 -2.34
CA THR A 87 -13.64 12.34 -2.46
C THR A 87 -15.08 12.63 -2.89
N TYR A 88 -15.59 11.96 -3.94
CA TYR A 88 -16.86 12.35 -4.59
C TYR A 88 -17.62 11.20 -5.28
N LYS A 89 -17.20 9.94 -5.13
CA LYS A 89 -17.74 8.82 -5.93
C LYS A 89 -18.36 7.75 -5.04
N SER A 90 -18.83 8.11 -3.85
CA SER A 90 -19.59 7.22 -2.96
C SER A 90 -18.87 5.88 -2.72
N PHE A 91 -17.54 5.89 -2.64
CA PHE A 91 -16.70 4.69 -2.50
C PHE A 91 -16.81 3.68 -3.67
N LEU A 92 -17.08 4.14 -4.90
CA LEU A 92 -16.85 3.37 -6.14
C LEU A 92 -15.37 3.02 -6.35
N GLY A 93 -14.49 3.72 -5.65
CA GLY A 93 -13.06 3.46 -5.58
C GLY A 93 -12.48 4.06 -4.30
N ILE A 94 -11.16 4.06 -4.21
CA ILE A 94 -10.39 4.68 -3.14
C ILE A 94 -9.58 5.83 -3.73
N ALA A 95 -9.80 7.03 -3.22
CA ALA A 95 -9.06 8.22 -3.65
C ALA A 95 -7.78 8.38 -2.83
N GLN A 96 -7.82 8.05 -1.54
CA GLN A 96 -6.66 8.08 -0.65
C GLN A 96 -6.72 6.92 0.36
N VAL A 97 -5.54 6.44 0.76
CA VAL A 97 -5.39 5.53 1.90
C VAL A 97 -4.69 6.24 3.04
N TRP A 98 -5.03 5.86 4.25
CA TRP A 98 -4.46 6.41 5.47
C TRP A 98 -3.55 5.35 6.12
N CYS A 99 -2.26 5.67 6.22
CA CYS A 99 -1.22 4.88 6.86
C CYS A 99 -0.88 5.49 8.22
N TYR A 100 -0.70 4.65 9.24
CA TYR A 100 -0.36 5.08 10.59
C TYR A 100 0.71 4.18 11.21
N PHE A 101 1.64 4.77 11.95
CA PHE A 101 2.75 4.08 12.60
C PHE A 101 2.27 3.37 13.86
N ILE A 102 2.13 2.04 13.76
CA ILE A 102 1.50 1.20 14.79
C ILE A 102 2.50 0.28 15.47
N PHE A 103 3.68 0.08 14.90
CA PHE A 103 4.66 -0.89 15.41
C PHE A 103 5.97 -0.24 15.89
N PRO A 104 5.96 0.54 16.99
CA PRO A 104 7.16 1.20 17.51
C PRO A 104 8.27 0.26 17.95
N LEU A 105 7.96 -1.00 18.28
CA LEU A 105 8.94 -2.01 18.69
C LEU A 105 9.51 -2.82 17.51
N LYS A 106 9.01 -2.59 16.28
CA LYS A 106 9.55 -3.24 15.09
C LYS A 106 10.98 -2.73 14.84
N PRO A 107 11.95 -3.62 14.57
CA PRO A 107 13.26 -3.19 14.12
C PRO A 107 13.17 -2.40 12.80
N PRO A 108 13.88 -1.27 12.66
CA PRO A 108 13.84 -0.48 11.45
C PRO A 108 14.45 -1.26 10.29
N ALA A 109 13.79 -1.25 9.15
CA ALA A 109 14.27 -1.81 7.89
C ALA A 109 15.31 -0.89 7.20
N ILE A 110 15.57 0.30 7.75
CA ILE A 110 16.54 1.28 7.22
C ILE A 110 16.23 1.62 5.74
N GLY A 111 14.95 1.65 5.38
CA GLY A 111 14.49 1.90 4.01
C GLY A 111 14.76 0.77 3.02
N ILE A 112 15.20 -0.41 3.49
CA ILE A 112 15.38 -1.61 2.66
C ILE A 112 14.03 -2.33 2.56
N TYR A 113 13.61 -2.60 1.33
CA TYR A 113 12.40 -3.37 1.05
C TYR A 113 12.73 -4.88 1.01
N PRO A 114 11.84 -5.79 1.47
CA PRO A 114 10.48 -5.57 1.99
C PRO A 114 10.45 -5.01 3.41
N PHE A 115 9.46 -4.14 3.70
CA PHE A 115 9.29 -3.57 5.04
C PHE A 115 8.86 -4.62 6.07
N TYR A 116 8.08 -5.61 5.64
CA TYR A 116 7.65 -6.75 6.45
C TYR A 116 8.14 -8.05 5.81
N PRO A 117 8.68 -9.00 6.59
CA PRO A 117 9.36 -10.16 6.03
C PRO A 117 8.40 -11.21 5.44
N VAL A 118 7.15 -11.23 5.91
CA VAL A 118 6.14 -12.21 5.49
C VAL A 118 4.89 -11.45 5.07
N CYS A 119 4.59 -11.52 3.78
CA CYS A 119 3.39 -10.92 3.20
C CYS A 119 2.75 -11.92 2.23
N ASN A 120 1.46 -11.71 1.98
CA ASN A 120 0.64 -12.44 1.05
C ASN A 120 -0.26 -11.47 0.30
N VAL A 121 -0.57 -11.79 -0.96
CA VAL A 121 -1.46 -10.98 -1.80
C VAL A 121 -2.85 -11.59 -1.83
N ARG A 122 -3.87 -10.74 -1.66
CA ARG A 122 -5.30 -11.09 -1.75
C ARG A 122 -5.92 -10.51 -2.99
N ASN A 123 -6.83 -11.27 -3.59
CA ASN A 123 -7.51 -10.90 -4.82
C ASN A 123 -8.98 -10.57 -4.57
N PHE A 124 -9.32 -9.29 -4.71
CA PHE A 124 -10.69 -8.81 -4.53
C PHE A 124 -11.66 -9.37 -5.57
N THR A 125 -11.19 -9.66 -6.79
CA THR A 125 -12.04 -10.27 -7.82
C THR A 125 -12.46 -11.70 -7.49
N GLN A 126 -11.74 -12.35 -6.56
CA GLN A 126 -12.05 -13.68 -6.05
C GLN A 126 -12.76 -13.63 -4.68
N TYR A 127 -13.32 -12.47 -4.31
CA TYR A 127 -14.01 -12.25 -3.03
C TYR A 127 -13.10 -12.45 -1.80
N GLU A 128 -11.79 -12.26 -1.95
CA GLU A 128 -10.82 -12.34 -0.85
C GLU A 128 -10.72 -11.01 -0.09
N TYR A 129 -11.79 -10.67 0.62
CA TYR A 129 -11.93 -9.38 1.31
C TYR A 129 -11.13 -9.24 2.61
N TYR A 130 -10.53 -10.32 3.09
CA TYR A 130 -9.84 -10.37 4.38
C TYR A 130 -8.37 -10.77 4.20
N CYS A 131 -7.49 -10.20 5.01
CA CYS A 131 -6.09 -10.61 5.05
C CYS A 131 -5.93 -12.04 5.60
N TYR A 132 -6.71 -12.38 6.63
CA TYR A 132 -6.77 -13.73 7.18
C TYR A 132 -7.50 -14.69 6.23
N ASP A 133 -6.91 -15.86 5.99
CA ASP A 133 -7.52 -16.96 5.23
C ASP A 133 -7.57 -18.24 6.05
N LYS A 134 -8.78 -18.74 6.20
CA LYS A 134 -9.10 -19.97 6.93
C LYS A 134 -8.42 -21.22 6.35
N ARG A 135 -8.02 -21.21 5.07
CA ARG A 135 -7.35 -22.34 4.42
C ARG A 135 -5.87 -22.41 4.77
N PHE A 136 -5.24 -21.25 4.98
CA PHE A 136 -3.82 -21.11 5.30
C PHE A 136 -3.63 -20.28 6.58
N PRO A 137 -4.16 -20.73 7.73
CA PRO A 137 -4.17 -19.92 8.95
C PRO A 137 -2.76 -19.66 9.50
N THR A 138 -1.82 -20.58 9.32
CA THR A 138 -0.43 -20.43 9.79
C THR A 138 0.28 -19.23 9.18
N ASP A 139 -0.01 -18.98 7.91
CA ASP A 139 0.68 -17.98 7.10
C ASP A 139 -0.03 -16.63 7.21
N THR A 140 -1.34 -16.67 7.51
CA THR A 140 -2.24 -15.52 7.36
C THR A 140 -2.80 -15.03 8.70
N VAL A 141 -2.53 -15.72 9.80
CA VAL A 141 -2.78 -15.22 11.15
C VAL A 141 -1.92 -13.99 11.44
N ASP A 142 -2.51 -13.03 12.13
CA ASP A 142 -1.91 -11.74 12.44
C ASP A 142 -1.48 -10.96 11.21
N THR A 143 -2.21 -11.09 10.10
CA THR A 143 -1.94 -10.29 8.90
C THR A 143 -2.88 -9.09 8.81
N PHE A 144 -2.32 -7.97 8.34
CA PHE A 144 -3.02 -6.70 8.19
C PHE A 144 -2.66 -6.06 6.85
N THR A 145 -3.48 -5.13 6.39
CA THR A 145 -3.33 -4.47 5.10
C THR A 145 -2.20 -3.46 5.13
N THR A 146 -1.25 -3.61 4.20
CA THR A 146 -0.13 -2.66 4.01
C THR A 146 -0.17 -1.96 2.67
N ALA A 147 -0.80 -2.55 1.65
CA ALA A 147 -0.86 -2.00 0.31
C ALA A 147 -2.16 -2.36 -0.42
N ILE A 148 -2.54 -1.51 -1.37
CA ILE A 148 -3.58 -1.80 -2.36
C ILE A 148 -3.00 -1.62 -3.76
N PHE A 149 -3.45 -2.43 -4.71
CA PHE A 149 -2.99 -2.38 -6.09
C PHE A 149 -4.16 -2.31 -7.05
N SER A 150 -4.02 -1.49 -8.07
CA SER A 150 -4.91 -1.47 -9.23
C SER A 150 -4.08 -1.48 -10.50
N PRO A 151 -4.50 -2.23 -11.53
CA PRO A 151 -3.81 -2.25 -12.83
C PRO A 151 -3.98 -0.93 -13.59
N THR A 152 -5.02 -0.15 -13.25
CA THR A 152 -5.37 1.08 -13.95
C THR A 152 -5.13 2.28 -13.07
N SER A 153 -4.58 3.32 -13.68
CA SER A 153 -4.39 4.61 -13.04
C SER A 153 -5.64 5.46 -13.28
N ALA A 154 -6.48 5.61 -12.25
CA ALA A 154 -7.75 6.33 -12.31
C ALA A 154 -8.00 7.07 -10.99
N ASP A 155 -8.94 8.03 -10.98
CA ASP A 155 -9.40 8.70 -9.77
C ASP A 155 -10.93 8.60 -9.67
N PRO A 156 -11.50 7.87 -8.69
CA PRO A 156 -10.80 7.07 -7.68
C PRO A 156 -10.25 5.76 -8.24
N VAL A 157 -9.29 5.15 -7.55
CA VAL A 157 -8.72 3.85 -7.93
C VAL A 157 -9.65 2.72 -7.50
N GLN A 158 -9.93 1.77 -8.40
CA GLN A 158 -10.55 0.50 -8.06
C GLN A 158 -9.46 -0.55 -7.84
N PRO A 159 -9.07 -0.85 -6.59
CA PRO A 159 -8.06 -1.86 -6.35
C PRO A 159 -8.59 -3.24 -6.71
N THR A 160 -7.72 -4.05 -7.30
CA THR A 160 -7.99 -5.47 -7.62
C THR A 160 -7.28 -6.40 -6.64
N LEU A 161 -6.19 -5.93 -6.03
CA LEU A 161 -5.40 -6.71 -5.08
C LEU A 161 -5.11 -5.92 -3.80
N MET A 162 -4.85 -6.67 -2.74
CA MET A 162 -4.45 -6.15 -1.44
C MET A 162 -3.24 -6.92 -0.92
N LYS A 163 -2.18 -6.20 -0.53
CA LYS A 163 -1.05 -6.81 0.16
C LYS A 163 -1.35 -6.82 1.64
N CYS A 164 -1.24 -8.01 2.20
CA CYS A 164 -1.38 -8.27 3.62
C CYS A 164 -0.03 -8.72 4.16
N CYS A 165 0.42 -8.14 5.25
CA CYS A 165 1.69 -8.50 5.87
C CYS A 165 1.48 -8.93 7.32
N LYS A 166 2.32 -9.83 7.80
CA LYS A 166 2.27 -10.34 9.17
C LYS A 166 2.75 -9.28 10.15
N THR A 167 2.08 -9.15 11.30
CA THR A 167 2.53 -8.27 12.38
C THR A 167 3.95 -8.65 12.81
N PRO A 168 4.82 -7.67 13.06
CA PRO A 168 6.13 -7.95 13.62
C PRO A 168 5.96 -8.45 15.07
N ALA A 169 6.87 -9.29 15.54
CA ALA A 169 6.90 -9.61 16.97
C ALA A 169 7.21 -8.34 17.78
N PRO A 170 6.59 -8.12 18.96
CA PRO A 170 5.70 -9.03 19.72
C PRO A 170 4.20 -8.79 19.48
N TYR A 171 3.82 -8.16 18.37
CA TYR A 171 2.44 -7.73 18.13
C TYR A 171 1.55 -8.87 17.61
N LYS A 172 0.28 -8.86 18.01
CA LYS A 172 -0.77 -9.78 17.58
C LYS A 172 -2.07 -9.05 17.32
N LEU A 173 -2.94 -9.63 16.50
CA LEU A 173 -4.27 -9.11 16.24
C LEU A 173 -5.29 -9.81 17.14
N ASP A 174 -6.13 -9.03 17.81
CA ASP A 174 -7.23 -9.57 18.59
C ASP A 174 -8.50 -9.68 17.75
N TYR A 175 -8.65 -10.85 17.13
CA TYR A 175 -9.77 -11.13 16.23
C TYR A 175 -11.15 -11.08 16.92
N ASN A 176 -11.22 -11.22 18.24
CA ASN A 176 -12.49 -11.19 18.97
C ASN A 176 -13.05 -9.79 19.14
N ARG A 177 -12.20 -8.76 19.00
CA ARG A 177 -12.58 -7.34 19.13
C ARG A 177 -12.51 -6.59 17.80
N CYS A 178 -12.45 -7.31 16.67
CA CYS A 178 -12.56 -6.65 15.38
C CYS A 178 -13.92 -5.98 15.22
N GLN A 179 -13.92 -4.83 14.57
CA GLN A 179 -15.09 -4.05 14.26
C GLN A 179 -15.12 -3.73 12.76
N TRP A 180 -16.31 -3.57 12.22
CA TRP A 180 -16.51 -3.10 10.86
C TRP A 180 -16.79 -1.60 10.89
N LYS A 181 -16.05 -0.83 10.09
CA LYS A 181 -16.34 0.58 9.84
C LYS A 181 -16.98 0.67 8.47
N TYR A 182 -18.26 1.03 8.43
CA TYR A 182 -19.04 1.13 7.20
C TYR A 182 -18.79 2.45 6.48
N THR A 183 -18.90 2.43 5.15
CA THR A 183 -18.80 3.59 4.25
C THR A 183 -20.15 4.20 3.90
N HIS A 184 -21.21 3.70 4.55
CA HIS A 184 -22.57 4.14 4.39
C HIS A 184 -23.24 4.29 5.75
N ASP A 185 -24.35 5.00 5.75
CA ASP A 185 -25.20 5.19 6.91
C ASP A 185 -26.15 4.00 7.14
N LYS A 186 -27.00 4.08 8.17
CA LYS A 186 -27.97 3.01 8.49
C LYS A 186 -29.04 2.78 7.41
N THR A 187 -29.21 3.73 6.49
CA THR A 187 -30.18 3.66 5.39
C THR A 187 -29.55 3.07 4.13
N GLY A 188 -28.24 2.83 4.13
CA GLY A 188 -27.48 2.29 3.02
C GLY A 188 -26.89 3.36 2.10
N GLU A 189 -27.17 4.64 2.37
CA GLU A 189 -26.61 5.75 1.61
C GLU A 189 -25.12 5.88 1.91
N HIS A 190 -24.29 5.77 0.87
CA HIS A 190 -22.84 5.95 1.01
C HIS A 190 -22.55 7.39 1.39
N TYR A 191 -21.60 7.58 2.31
CA TYR A 191 -21.13 8.92 2.65
C TYR A 191 -20.58 9.60 1.38
N ASP A 192 -21.19 10.70 0.99
CA ASP A 192 -20.69 11.60 -0.05
C ASP A 192 -19.80 12.67 0.60
N GLY A 193 -18.85 13.23 -0.17
CA GLY A 193 -18.08 14.41 0.24
C GLY A 193 -17.18 14.24 1.48
N PHE A 194 -15.87 14.19 1.26
CA PHE A 194 -14.82 14.35 2.30
C PHE A 194 -14.93 13.44 3.53
N TRP A 195 -15.51 12.24 3.41
CA TRP A 195 -15.62 11.32 4.54
C TRP A 195 -14.44 10.35 4.62
N VAL A 196 -13.82 10.29 5.80
CA VAL A 196 -12.74 9.33 6.09
C VAL A 196 -13.32 8.16 6.86
N VAL A 197 -13.26 6.97 6.27
CA VAL A 197 -13.58 5.73 6.99
C VAL A 197 -12.27 5.16 7.53
N LYS A 198 -12.07 5.32 8.84
CA LYS A 198 -10.85 4.89 9.53
C LYS A 198 -11.13 4.07 10.77
N CYS A 199 -10.15 3.23 11.10
CA CYS A 199 -10.04 2.49 12.32
C CYS A 199 -9.76 3.42 13.52
N ASP A 200 -10.12 2.97 14.71
CA ASP A 200 -9.84 3.69 15.94
C ASP A 200 -8.34 3.58 16.32
N THR A 201 -7.90 4.33 17.32
CA THR A 201 -6.52 4.28 17.80
C THR A 201 -6.13 2.86 18.22
N ASN A 202 -4.95 2.40 17.76
CA ASN A 202 -4.43 1.04 17.95
C ASN A 202 -5.18 -0.07 17.21
N PHE A 203 -6.02 0.28 16.22
CA PHE A 203 -6.62 -0.69 15.30
C PHE A 203 -5.94 -0.58 13.94
N VAL A 204 -5.76 -1.72 13.28
CA VAL A 204 -5.27 -1.82 11.91
C VAL A 204 -6.36 -2.34 11.00
N MET A 205 -6.32 -1.91 9.74
CA MET A 205 -7.16 -2.46 8.69
C MET A 205 -6.70 -3.88 8.36
N THR A 206 -7.61 -4.85 8.41
CA THR A 206 -7.35 -6.27 8.12
C THR A 206 -8.19 -6.80 6.97
N GLY A 207 -9.02 -5.96 6.38
CA GLY A 207 -9.87 -6.32 5.27
C GLY A 207 -10.68 -5.12 4.76
N ILE A 208 -11.21 -5.30 3.56
CA ILE A 208 -12.09 -4.34 2.88
C ILE A 208 -13.08 -5.13 2.03
N GLY A 209 -14.35 -4.80 2.18
CA GLY A 209 -15.43 -5.46 1.45
C GLY A 209 -16.08 -4.54 0.44
N SER A 210 -16.51 -5.13 -0.67
CA SER A 210 -17.35 -4.47 -1.65
C SER A 210 -18.68 -5.19 -1.84
N ALA A 211 -19.72 -4.45 -2.17
CA ALA A 211 -21.05 -4.99 -2.46
C ALA A 211 -21.74 -4.16 -3.54
N MET A 212 -22.70 -4.78 -4.22
CA MET A 212 -23.51 -4.11 -5.23
C MET A 212 -24.45 -3.13 -4.55
N ASN A 213 -24.40 -1.87 -4.96
CA ASN A 213 -25.30 -0.83 -4.48
C ASN A 213 -26.69 -1.00 -5.15
N PRO A 214 -27.78 -1.03 -4.37
CA PRO A 214 -29.12 -1.26 -4.91
C PRO A 214 -29.68 -0.09 -5.75
N TRP A 215 -29.14 1.12 -5.65
CA TRP A 215 -29.64 2.30 -6.36
C TRP A 215 -29.06 2.47 -7.76
N ASP A 216 -27.78 2.15 -7.96
CA ASP A 216 -27.08 2.36 -9.23
C ASP A 216 -26.57 1.05 -9.88
N SER A 217 -26.70 -0.09 -9.18
CA SER A 217 -26.17 -1.39 -9.62
C SER A 217 -24.67 -1.36 -9.93
N GLN A 218 -23.89 -0.56 -9.19
CA GLN A 218 -22.44 -0.53 -9.24
C GLN A 218 -21.83 -1.20 -8.00
N LEU A 219 -20.56 -1.60 -8.08
CA LEU A 219 -19.85 -2.20 -6.96
C LEU A 219 -19.18 -1.09 -6.14
N HIS A 220 -19.57 -0.96 -4.86
CA HIS A 220 -19.01 0.02 -3.94
C HIS A 220 -18.24 -0.68 -2.82
N PHE A 221 -17.21 -0.03 -2.29
CA PHE A 221 -16.63 -0.43 -1.02
C PHE A 221 -17.58 -0.06 0.10
N VAL A 222 -18.01 -1.05 0.87
CA VAL A 222 -19.09 -0.92 1.88
C VAL A 222 -18.58 -0.91 3.31
N TRP A 223 -17.41 -1.49 3.56
CA TRP A 223 -16.80 -1.55 4.88
C TRP A 223 -15.29 -1.81 4.83
N ILE A 224 -14.60 -1.40 5.89
CA ILE A 224 -13.28 -1.90 6.26
C ILE A 224 -13.36 -2.67 7.58
N GLN A 225 -12.58 -3.74 7.71
CA GLN A 225 -12.44 -4.46 8.96
C GLN A 225 -11.25 -3.88 9.73
N CYS A 226 -11.50 -3.50 10.98
CA CYS A 226 -10.52 -2.92 11.88
C CYS A 226 -10.33 -3.84 13.08
N CYS A 227 -9.12 -4.34 13.29
CA CYS A 227 -8.81 -5.21 14.43
C CYS A 227 -7.78 -4.53 15.37
N PRO A 228 -7.95 -4.64 16.69
CA PRO A 228 -7.00 -4.06 17.63
C PRO A 228 -5.67 -4.81 17.60
N VAL A 229 -4.59 -4.05 17.68
CA VAL A 229 -3.23 -4.57 17.82
C VAL A 229 -2.90 -4.68 19.31
N LEU A 230 -2.52 -5.89 19.71
CA LEU A 230 -2.06 -6.21 21.06
C LEU A 230 -0.55 -6.41 21.07
N THR A 231 0.10 -5.94 22.13
CA THR A 231 1.52 -6.23 22.41
C THR A 231 1.56 -7.37 23.43
N VAL A 232 1.95 -8.58 23.02
CA VAL A 232 1.73 -9.80 23.83
C VAL A 232 2.89 -10.10 24.80
N SER A 233 3.97 -9.33 24.71
CA SER A 233 5.01 -9.29 25.72
C SER A 233 5.74 -7.96 25.65
N THR A 234 6.03 -7.36 26.79
CA THR A 234 7.04 -6.31 26.85
C THR A 234 8.37 -7.00 26.47
N PRO A 235 9.05 -6.63 25.37
CA PRO A 235 10.37 -7.17 25.11
C PRO A 235 11.24 -6.89 26.34
N PRO A 236 12.14 -7.82 26.74
CA PRO A 236 13.15 -7.52 27.75
C PRO A 236 13.80 -6.17 27.42
N ALA A 237 14.11 -5.35 28.43
CA ALA A 237 14.59 -3.97 28.22
C ALA A 237 15.76 -3.87 27.21
N ALA A 238 16.57 -4.93 27.08
CA ALA A 238 17.64 -5.05 26.10
C ALA A 238 17.20 -5.06 24.62
N GLN A 239 15.94 -5.41 24.31
CA GLN A 239 15.39 -5.44 22.95
C GLN A 239 14.55 -4.20 22.63
N GLN A 240 14.27 -3.37 23.63
CA GLN A 240 13.66 -2.07 23.39
C GLN A 240 14.76 -1.13 22.91
N LEU A 241 14.90 -0.98 21.59
CA LEU A 241 15.85 -0.06 20.95
C LEU A 241 15.71 1.41 21.42
N TYR A 242 14.66 1.73 22.18
CA TYR A 242 14.38 3.03 22.80
C TYR A 242 14.32 3.00 24.34
N ALA A 243 14.79 1.94 25.01
CA ALA A 243 14.99 2.00 26.45
C ALA A 243 16.07 3.05 26.74
N LYS A 244 15.63 4.24 27.12
CA LYS A 244 16.50 5.34 27.57
C LYS A 244 17.47 4.74 28.59
N PRO A 245 18.80 4.91 28.44
CA PRO A 245 19.75 4.40 29.42
C PRO A 245 19.32 4.92 30.79
N GLN A 246 19.03 4.00 31.70
CA GLN A 246 18.75 4.32 33.09
C GLN A 246 20.06 4.86 33.65
N ILE A 247 20.18 6.19 33.73
CA ILE A 247 21.30 6.83 34.42
C ILE A 247 21.07 6.56 35.90
N SER A 248 21.73 5.54 36.43
CA SER A 248 21.75 5.25 37.85
C SER A 248 22.56 6.35 38.54
N TYR A 249 21.87 7.26 39.24
CA TYR A 249 22.53 8.16 40.17
C TYR A 249 22.83 7.37 41.45
N THR A 250 24.06 6.90 41.60
CA THR A 250 24.56 6.43 42.90
C THR A 250 24.87 7.64 43.77
N SER A 251 24.11 7.83 44.85
CA SER A 251 24.39 8.75 45.94
C SER A 251 25.49 8.23 46.86
#